data_AF-A0A518LML9-F1
#
_entry.id   AF-A0A518LML9-F1
#
_cell.length_a   1.000
_cell.length_b   1.000
_cell.length_c   1.000
_cell.angle_alpha   90.00
_cell.angle_beta   90.00
_cell.angle_gamma   90.00
#
_symmetry.space_group_name_H-M   'P 1'
#
loop_
_entity.id
_entity.type
_entity.pdbx_description
1 polymer ?
#
loop_
_entity_poly.entity_id
_entity_poly.type
_entity_poly.pdbx_seq_one_letter_code
_entity_poly.pdbx_strand_id
1 'polypeptide(L)'
;MLVGCAATNQRLMEPIHKSTASWELKRAEDHAQRGRDESAADAFQRAIRHDPRCAAAHAGLARLRLQQGAMDLAAGSFRSAVKYDPQRFEYAMELADCLRIGAAQHADPRAQLADAIRAYQYAESLDGTRYEPVFGIGVSYRLLGDVDRALDHLRRAIGLNPAAVAPHIEKAAAHFARNEYRNALAEYRQILEIDPNNVAAHNGAGRVNAVLARARGPRGALARERAVAHFRRSLELGTNQADIRKSLAELEMYRYPGVQVVRDEPED
;
A
#
# COMPACT_ATOMS: atom_id res chain seq x y z
N MET A 1 -23.99 -29.41 -52.85
CA MET A 1 -23.00 -28.38 -52.49
C MET A 1 -23.73 -27.19 -51.91
N LEU A 2 -23.79 -27.06 -50.59
CA LEU A 2 -24.28 -25.85 -49.92
C LEU A 2 -23.35 -25.59 -48.73
N VAL A 3 -22.26 -24.87 -49.00
CA VAL A 3 -21.41 -24.28 -47.97
C VAL A 3 -21.22 -22.84 -48.39
N GLY A 4 -21.61 -21.89 -47.54
CA GLY A 4 -21.21 -20.49 -47.69
C GLY A 4 -22.32 -19.48 -47.44
N CYS A 5 -22.73 -19.31 -46.17
CA CYS A 5 -23.28 -18.02 -45.71
C CYS A 5 -23.29 -17.95 -44.18
N ALA A 6 -22.12 -17.84 -43.55
CA ALA A 6 -22.03 -17.56 -42.12
C ALA A 6 -20.88 -16.61 -41.74
N ALA A 7 -19.95 -16.31 -42.65
CA ALA A 7 -18.74 -15.53 -42.32
C ALA A 7 -18.89 -14.01 -42.54
N THR A 8 -19.98 -13.54 -43.16
CA THR A 8 -20.09 -12.15 -43.66
C THR A 8 -20.74 -11.16 -42.70
N ASN A 9 -21.48 -11.62 -41.67
CA ASN A 9 -22.18 -10.72 -40.74
C ASN A 9 -21.31 -10.23 -39.57
N GLN A 10 -20.17 -10.87 -39.32
CA GLN A 10 -19.29 -10.51 -38.19
C GLN A 10 -18.51 -9.21 -38.45
N ARG A 11 -18.07 -8.97 -39.70
CA ARG A 11 -17.25 -7.79 -40.05
C ARG A 11 -18.01 -6.47 -40.13
N LEU A 12 -19.32 -6.48 -40.43
CA LEU A 12 -20.15 -5.26 -40.46
C LEU A 12 -20.63 -4.83 -39.06
N MET A 13 -20.65 -5.76 -38.10
CA MET A 13 -21.07 -5.50 -36.71
C MET A 13 -19.92 -5.06 -35.79
N GLU A 14 -18.66 -5.35 -36.16
CA GLU A 14 -17.47 -4.95 -35.41
C GLU A 14 -17.38 -3.44 -35.10
N PRO A 15 -17.67 -2.51 -36.03
CA PRO A 15 -17.63 -1.07 -35.75
C PRO A 15 -18.73 -0.63 -34.77
N ILE A 16 -19.91 -1.24 -34.84
CA ILE A 16 -21.09 -0.91 -34.03
C ILE A 16 -20.93 -1.44 -32.59
N HIS A 17 -20.39 -2.64 -32.44
CA HIS A 17 -20.12 -3.20 -31.10
C HIS A 17 -19.02 -2.43 -30.37
N LYS A 18 -17.95 -2.02 -31.08
CA LYS A 18 -16.89 -1.19 -30.49
C LYS A 18 -17.37 0.21 -30.12
N SER A 19 -18.22 0.83 -30.94
CA SER A 19 -18.79 2.15 -30.62
C SER A 19 -19.75 2.08 -29.43
N THR A 20 -20.51 0.99 -29.31
CA THR A 20 -21.43 0.75 -28.17
C THR A 20 -20.65 0.42 -26.89
N ALA A 21 -19.59 -0.40 -26.97
CA ALA A 21 -18.71 -0.69 -25.85
C ALA A 21 -18.01 0.58 -25.33
N SER A 22 -17.55 1.45 -26.23
CA SER A 22 -16.95 2.74 -25.86
C SER A 22 -17.96 3.68 -25.17
N TRP A 23 -19.21 3.69 -25.60
CA TRP A 23 -20.26 4.46 -24.94
C TRP A 23 -20.57 3.91 -23.53
N GLU A 24 -20.74 2.60 -23.39
CA GLU A 24 -20.96 1.96 -22.09
C GLU A 24 -19.77 2.18 -21.14
N LEU A 25 -18.54 2.16 -21.65
CA LEU A 25 -17.35 2.47 -20.87
C LEU A 25 -17.39 3.90 -20.30
N LYS A 26 -17.63 4.91 -21.15
CA LYS A 26 -17.74 6.30 -20.71
C LYS A 26 -18.85 6.50 -19.69
N ARG A 27 -19.99 5.84 -19.92
CA ARG A 27 -21.12 5.87 -19.00
C ARG A 27 -20.77 5.23 -17.65
N ALA A 28 -20.02 4.13 -17.65
CA ALA A 28 -19.55 3.47 -16.43
C ALA A 28 -18.60 4.38 -15.63
N GLU A 29 -17.65 5.04 -16.30
CA GLU A 29 -16.73 6.00 -15.69
C GLU A 29 -17.47 7.18 -15.06
N ASP A 30 -18.49 7.71 -15.74
CA ASP A 30 -19.34 8.78 -15.23
C ASP A 30 -20.15 8.34 -13.99
N HIS A 31 -20.72 7.12 -13.99
CA HIS A 31 -21.38 6.58 -12.81
C HIS A 31 -20.41 6.41 -11.64
N ALA A 32 -19.20 5.91 -11.90
CA ALA A 32 -18.16 5.73 -10.89
C ALA A 32 -17.70 7.07 -10.28
N GLN A 33 -17.53 8.11 -11.10
CA GLN A 33 -17.19 9.46 -10.61
C GLN A 33 -18.27 10.05 -9.70
N ARG A 34 -19.54 9.65 -9.89
CA ARG A 34 -20.68 10.07 -9.06
C ARG A 34 -20.97 9.13 -7.89
N GLY A 35 -20.10 8.15 -7.62
CA GLY A 35 -20.26 7.19 -6.53
C GLY A 35 -21.45 6.23 -6.69
N ARG A 36 -21.91 6.02 -7.93
CA ARG A 36 -23.03 5.10 -8.23
C ARG A 36 -22.48 3.74 -8.62
N ASP A 37 -21.93 3.03 -7.65
CA ASP A 37 -21.10 1.84 -7.86
C ASP A 37 -21.85 0.70 -8.56
N GLU A 38 -23.12 0.47 -8.21
CA GLU A 38 -23.94 -0.57 -8.86
C GLU A 38 -24.17 -0.27 -10.35
N SER A 39 -24.59 0.95 -10.65
CA SER A 39 -24.80 1.41 -12.04
C SER A 39 -23.51 1.41 -12.85
N ALA A 40 -22.38 1.75 -12.21
CA ALA A 40 -21.06 1.70 -12.81
C ALA A 40 -20.67 0.25 -13.13
N ALA A 41 -20.84 -0.67 -12.17
CA ALA A 41 -20.53 -2.09 -12.36
C ALA A 41 -21.35 -2.71 -13.51
N ASP A 42 -22.64 -2.43 -13.58
CA ASP A 42 -23.51 -2.92 -14.65
C ASP A 42 -23.11 -2.33 -16.02
N ALA A 43 -22.74 -1.05 -16.09
CA ALA A 43 -22.22 -0.44 -17.31
C ALA A 43 -20.85 -1.02 -17.74
N PHE A 44 -19.92 -1.26 -16.81
CA PHE A 44 -18.67 -1.95 -17.13
C PHE A 44 -18.92 -3.37 -17.63
N GLN A 45 -19.86 -4.11 -17.01
CA GLN A 45 -20.23 -5.45 -17.48
C GLN A 45 -20.87 -5.42 -18.88
N ARG A 46 -21.71 -4.43 -19.18
CA ARG A 46 -22.22 -4.21 -20.55
C ARG A 46 -21.09 -3.94 -21.54
N ALA A 47 -20.15 -3.06 -21.19
CA ALA A 47 -18.98 -2.78 -22.02
C ALA A 47 -18.19 -4.07 -22.32
N ILE A 48 -17.95 -4.91 -21.31
CA ILE A 48 -17.28 -6.22 -21.47
C ILE A 48 -18.11 -7.20 -22.32
N ARG A 49 -19.45 -7.19 -22.21
CA ARG A 49 -20.31 -8.03 -23.06
C ARG A 49 -20.22 -7.64 -24.54
N HIS A 50 -20.11 -6.34 -24.84
CA HIS A 50 -19.97 -5.84 -26.21
C HIS A 50 -18.55 -5.98 -26.75
N ASP A 51 -17.55 -5.72 -25.92
CA ASP A 51 -16.14 -5.94 -26.22
C ASP A 51 -15.43 -6.64 -25.05
N PRO A 52 -15.32 -7.98 -25.10
CA PRO A 52 -14.64 -8.75 -24.06
C PRO A 52 -13.16 -8.40 -23.87
N ARG A 53 -12.54 -7.71 -24.84
CA ARG A 53 -11.14 -7.29 -24.82
C ARG A 53 -10.96 -5.86 -24.34
N CYS A 54 -12.04 -5.19 -23.90
CA CYS A 54 -11.96 -3.84 -23.36
C CYS A 54 -11.21 -3.83 -22.01
N ALA A 55 -9.89 -3.64 -22.06
CA ALA A 55 -9.02 -3.64 -20.88
C ALA A 55 -9.47 -2.61 -19.83
N ALA A 56 -9.86 -1.40 -20.27
CA ALA A 56 -10.35 -0.34 -19.41
C ALA A 56 -11.62 -0.73 -18.63
N ALA A 57 -12.54 -1.46 -19.25
CA ALA A 57 -13.74 -1.92 -18.56
C ALA A 57 -13.44 -3.00 -17.51
N HIS A 58 -12.49 -3.91 -17.81
CA HIS A 58 -12.00 -4.88 -16.83
C HIS A 58 -11.32 -4.19 -15.64
N ALA A 59 -10.45 -3.20 -15.90
CA ALA A 59 -9.78 -2.43 -14.84
C ALA A 59 -10.78 -1.62 -14.00
N GLY A 60 -11.74 -0.96 -14.64
CA GLY A 60 -12.80 -0.20 -13.95
C GLY A 60 -13.63 -1.09 -13.02
N LEU A 61 -14.06 -2.26 -13.49
CA LEU A 61 -14.78 -3.23 -12.67
C LEU A 61 -13.92 -3.77 -11.53
N ALA A 62 -12.62 -3.99 -11.76
CA ALA A 62 -11.69 -4.44 -10.72
C ALA A 62 -11.56 -3.41 -9.58
N ARG A 63 -11.47 -2.12 -9.91
CA ARG A 63 -11.41 -1.04 -8.90
C ARG A 63 -12.66 -0.96 -8.04
N LEU A 64 -13.85 -1.15 -8.62
CA LEU A 64 -15.10 -1.22 -7.84
C LEU A 64 -15.11 -2.43 -6.89
N ARG A 65 -14.62 -3.59 -7.36
CA ARG A 65 -14.50 -4.80 -6.52
C ARG A 65 -13.49 -4.62 -5.38
N LEU A 66 -12.40 -3.88 -5.61
CA LEU A 66 -11.45 -3.50 -4.56
C LEU A 66 -12.13 -2.68 -3.45
N GLN A 67 -12.96 -1.70 -3.82
CA GLN A 67 -13.72 -0.89 -2.84
C GLN A 67 -14.68 -1.74 -2.01
N GLN A 68 -15.22 -2.81 -2.61
CA GLN A 68 -16.08 -3.79 -1.94
C GLN A 68 -15.31 -4.82 -1.10
N GLY A 69 -13.97 -4.79 -1.12
CA GLY A 69 -13.12 -5.76 -0.43
C GLY A 69 -12.99 -7.12 -1.12
N ALA A 70 -13.55 -7.29 -2.32
CA ALA A 70 -13.52 -8.55 -3.07
C ALA A 70 -12.19 -8.72 -3.84
N MET A 71 -11.10 -8.92 -3.09
CA MET A 71 -9.72 -8.88 -3.59
C MET A 71 -9.44 -9.90 -4.71
N ASP A 72 -9.92 -11.14 -4.58
CA ASP A 72 -9.65 -12.18 -5.58
C ASP A 72 -10.39 -11.91 -6.91
N LEU A 73 -11.63 -11.44 -6.81
CA LEU A 73 -12.42 -11.05 -7.99
C LEU A 73 -11.82 -9.81 -8.67
N ALA A 74 -11.27 -8.88 -7.89
CA ALA A 74 -10.55 -7.73 -8.43
C ALA A 74 -9.27 -8.16 -9.16
N ALA A 75 -8.46 -9.02 -8.54
CA ALA A 75 -7.23 -9.54 -9.14
C ALA A 75 -7.52 -10.27 -10.47
N GLY A 76 -8.58 -11.08 -10.56
CA GLY A 76 -9.00 -11.73 -11.80
C GLY A 76 -9.35 -10.75 -12.93
N SER A 77 -10.04 -9.66 -12.59
CA SER A 77 -10.36 -8.60 -13.55
C SER A 77 -9.12 -7.79 -13.95
N PHE A 78 -8.21 -7.47 -13.03
CA PHE A 78 -6.94 -6.81 -13.39
C PHE A 78 -6.05 -7.70 -14.26
N ARG A 79 -5.98 -9.02 -14.02
CA ARG A 79 -5.28 -9.95 -14.93
C ARG A 79 -5.86 -9.90 -16.34
N SER A 80 -7.17 -9.76 -16.46
CA SER A 80 -7.83 -9.58 -17.77
C SER A 80 -7.45 -8.24 -18.40
N ALA A 81 -7.41 -7.15 -17.63
CA ALA A 81 -6.98 -5.85 -18.11
C ALA A 81 -5.54 -5.89 -18.64
N VAL A 82 -4.59 -6.44 -17.87
CA VAL A 82 -3.18 -6.62 -18.28
C VAL A 82 -3.06 -7.52 -19.51
N LYS A 83 -3.88 -8.59 -19.60
CA LYS A 83 -3.88 -9.48 -20.76
C LYS A 83 -4.28 -8.76 -22.05
N TYR A 84 -5.26 -7.86 -21.99
CA TYR A 84 -5.80 -7.20 -23.17
C TYR A 84 -5.08 -5.90 -23.54
N ASP A 85 -4.44 -5.23 -22.57
CA ASP A 85 -3.54 -4.10 -22.80
C ASP A 85 -2.25 -4.27 -21.97
N PRO A 86 -1.29 -5.08 -22.45
CA PRO A 86 -0.10 -5.45 -21.69
C PRO A 86 0.91 -4.30 -21.53
N GLN A 87 0.84 -3.27 -22.35
CA GLN A 87 1.79 -2.14 -22.32
C GLN A 87 1.36 -1.04 -21.33
N ARG A 88 0.16 -1.15 -20.76
CA ARG A 88 -0.35 -0.20 -19.79
C ARG A 88 0.27 -0.43 -18.42
N PHE A 89 1.24 0.41 -18.06
CA PHE A 89 1.92 0.38 -16.77
C PHE A 89 0.93 0.40 -15.59
N GLU A 90 -0.11 1.24 -15.64
CA GLU A 90 -1.08 1.35 -14.54
C GLU A 90 -1.81 0.04 -14.25
N TYR A 91 -2.16 -0.75 -15.28
CA TYR A 91 -2.84 -2.03 -15.05
C TYR A 91 -1.94 -3.06 -14.39
N ALA A 92 -0.65 -3.07 -14.75
CA ALA A 92 0.34 -3.93 -14.11
C ALA A 92 0.54 -3.54 -12.63
N MET A 93 0.62 -2.24 -12.34
CA MET A 93 0.74 -1.74 -10.97
C MET A 93 -0.50 -2.03 -10.13
N GLU A 94 -1.70 -1.76 -10.65
CA GLU A 94 -2.95 -2.01 -9.94
C GLU A 94 -3.17 -3.49 -9.65
N LEU A 95 -2.79 -4.37 -10.59
CA LEU A 95 -2.75 -5.82 -10.34
C LEU A 95 -1.79 -6.15 -9.19
N ALA A 96 -0.56 -5.64 -9.25
CA ALA A 96 0.46 -5.94 -8.24
C ALA A 96 0.05 -5.46 -6.83
N ASP A 97 -0.49 -4.24 -6.72
CA ASP A 97 -1.01 -3.70 -5.47
C ASP A 97 -2.21 -4.48 -4.95
N CYS A 98 -3.15 -4.85 -5.83
CA CYS A 98 -4.29 -5.69 -5.49
C CYS A 98 -3.84 -7.03 -4.89
N LEU A 99 -2.87 -7.70 -5.52
CA LEU A 99 -2.32 -8.97 -5.06
C LEU A 99 -1.62 -8.80 -3.69
N ARG A 100 -0.77 -7.77 -3.55
CA ARG A 100 -0.03 -7.50 -2.30
C ARG A 100 -0.95 -7.18 -1.14
N ILE A 101 -1.95 -6.33 -1.34
CA ILE A 101 -2.92 -5.94 -0.29
C ILE A 101 -3.82 -7.13 0.05
N GLY A 102 -4.31 -7.84 -0.96
CA GLY A 102 -5.17 -9.02 -0.78
C GLY A 102 -4.47 -10.20 -0.11
N ALA A 103 -3.14 -10.26 -0.15
CA ALA A 103 -2.37 -11.38 0.42
C ALA A 103 -2.67 -11.64 1.91
N ALA A 104 -2.97 -10.61 2.71
CA ALA A 104 -3.27 -10.79 4.12
C ALA A 104 -4.55 -11.60 4.38
N GLN A 105 -5.48 -11.64 3.41
CA GLN A 105 -6.78 -12.33 3.50
C GLN A 105 -6.84 -13.57 2.60
N HIS A 106 -5.81 -13.81 1.79
CA HIS A 106 -5.77 -14.90 0.84
C HIS A 106 -5.51 -16.25 1.54
N ALA A 107 -6.04 -17.34 0.97
CA ALA A 107 -5.86 -18.69 1.52
C ALA A 107 -4.37 -19.11 1.57
N ASP A 108 -3.58 -18.65 0.60
CA ASP A 108 -2.12 -18.78 0.61
C ASP A 108 -1.45 -17.39 0.43
N PRO A 109 -1.14 -16.69 1.54
CA PRO A 109 -0.51 -15.38 1.50
C PRO A 109 0.86 -15.38 0.82
N ARG A 110 1.61 -16.48 0.94
CA ARG A 110 2.98 -16.56 0.38
C ARG A 110 2.93 -16.68 -1.14
N ALA A 111 2.05 -17.53 -1.66
CA ALA A 111 1.84 -17.64 -3.11
C ALA A 111 1.33 -16.32 -3.70
N GLN A 112 0.40 -15.65 -3.00
CA GLN A 112 -0.14 -14.37 -3.44
C GLN A 112 0.93 -13.26 -3.48
N LEU A 113 1.80 -13.18 -2.47
CA LEU A 113 2.93 -12.24 -2.46
C LEU A 113 3.94 -12.55 -3.58
N ALA A 114 4.17 -13.83 -3.89
CA ALA A 114 5.01 -14.21 -5.02
C ALA A 114 4.40 -13.78 -6.36
N ASP A 115 3.08 -13.87 -6.51
CA ASP A 115 2.33 -13.33 -7.65
C ASP A 115 2.44 -11.80 -7.74
N ALA A 116 2.32 -11.10 -6.60
CA ALA A 116 2.49 -9.64 -6.54
C ALA A 116 3.90 -9.22 -6.99
N ILE A 117 4.94 -9.92 -6.53
CA ILE A 117 6.32 -9.67 -6.94
C ILE A 117 6.48 -9.83 -8.46
N ARG A 118 5.91 -10.89 -9.06
CA ARG A 118 5.94 -11.06 -10.53
C ARG A 118 5.24 -9.91 -11.26
N ALA A 119 4.09 -9.46 -10.75
CA ALA A 119 3.36 -8.35 -11.35
C ALA A 119 4.14 -7.02 -11.24
N TYR A 120 4.81 -6.75 -10.12
CA TYR A 120 5.69 -5.58 -10.00
C TYR A 120 6.93 -5.68 -10.89
N GLN A 121 7.55 -6.86 -11.01
CA GLN A 121 8.67 -7.07 -11.93
C GLN A 121 8.25 -6.81 -13.39
N TYR A 122 7.02 -7.20 -13.74
CA TYR A 122 6.46 -6.87 -15.04
C TYR A 122 6.27 -5.35 -15.20
N ALA A 123 5.72 -4.66 -14.21
CA ALA A 123 5.61 -3.19 -14.24
C ALA A 123 6.97 -2.49 -14.35
N GLU A 124 8.00 -2.97 -13.62
CA GLU A 124 9.39 -2.49 -13.70
C GLU A 124 9.96 -2.68 -15.12
N SER A 125 9.61 -3.78 -15.80
CA SER A 125 10.06 -4.02 -17.18
C SER A 125 9.41 -3.08 -18.21
N LEU A 126 8.22 -2.53 -17.91
CA LEU A 126 7.54 -1.53 -18.74
C LEU A 126 8.13 -0.14 -18.52
N ASP A 127 8.45 0.21 -17.28
CA ASP A 127 9.10 1.48 -16.93
C ASP A 127 10.02 1.30 -15.71
N GLY A 128 11.32 1.13 -16.00
CA GLY A 128 12.35 0.94 -14.98
C GLY A 128 12.82 2.24 -14.30
N THR A 129 12.29 3.40 -14.69
CA THR A 129 12.65 4.69 -14.08
C THR A 129 11.81 5.02 -12.85
N ARG A 130 10.68 4.33 -12.69
CA ARG A 130 9.74 4.51 -11.58
C ARG A 130 10.15 3.71 -10.36
N TYR A 131 10.09 4.33 -9.19
CA TYR A 131 10.49 3.69 -7.94
C TYR A 131 9.39 2.77 -7.38
N GLU A 132 8.13 3.02 -7.75
CA GLU A 132 6.94 2.36 -7.18
C GLU A 132 6.93 0.83 -7.37
N PRO A 133 7.26 0.26 -8.55
CA PRO A 133 7.34 -1.18 -8.70
C PRO A 133 8.39 -1.82 -7.80
N VAL A 134 9.60 -1.27 -7.78
CA VAL A 134 10.73 -1.78 -6.98
C VAL A 134 10.44 -1.66 -5.49
N PHE A 135 9.80 -0.56 -5.08
CA PHE A 135 9.27 -0.39 -3.73
C PHE A 135 8.25 -1.47 -3.37
N GLY A 136 7.28 -1.74 -4.25
CA GLY A 136 6.29 -2.81 -4.07
C GLY A 136 6.89 -4.20 -3.91
N ILE A 137 7.96 -4.51 -4.66
CA ILE A 137 8.75 -5.75 -4.50
C ILE A 137 9.39 -5.80 -3.11
N GLY A 138 10.03 -4.71 -2.68
CA GLY A 138 10.66 -4.61 -1.37
C GLY A 138 9.67 -4.84 -0.21
N VAL A 139 8.49 -4.22 -0.28
CA VAL A 139 7.41 -4.44 0.70
C VAL A 139 6.96 -5.90 0.69
N SER A 140 6.80 -6.50 -0.49
CA SER A 140 6.36 -7.89 -0.62
C SER A 140 7.36 -8.88 -0.01
N TYR A 141 8.67 -8.66 -0.21
CA TYR A 141 9.70 -9.46 0.47
C TYR A 141 9.71 -9.27 1.98
N ARG A 142 9.47 -8.05 2.49
CA ARG A 142 9.34 -7.82 3.93
C ARG A 142 8.17 -8.59 4.51
N LEU A 143 7.02 -8.61 3.82
CA LEU A 143 5.84 -9.37 4.25
C LEU A 143 6.08 -10.89 4.21
N LEU A 144 6.92 -11.37 3.29
CA LEU A 144 7.40 -12.75 3.28
C LEU A 144 8.42 -13.07 4.39
N GLY A 145 8.92 -12.06 5.09
CA GLY A 145 9.99 -12.19 6.09
C GLY A 145 11.40 -12.25 5.51
N ASP A 146 11.55 -12.12 4.18
CA ASP A 146 12.84 -12.07 3.51
C ASP A 146 13.40 -10.65 3.55
N VAL A 147 13.92 -10.30 4.73
CA VAL A 147 14.35 -8.93 5.03
C VAL A 147 15.58 -8.52 4.22
N ASP A 148 16.47 -9.43 3.83
CA ASP A 148 17.64 -9.07 3.02
C ASP A 148 17.21 -8.60 1.63
N ARG A 149 16.38 -9.40 0.93
CA ARG A 149 15.84 -8.98 -0.37
C ARG A 149 14.97 -7.74 -0.24
N ALA A 150 14.22 -7.58 0.85
CA ALA A 150 13.46 -6.36 1.10
C ALA A 150 14.36 -5.13 1.15
N LEU A 151 15.43 -5.16 1.96
CA LEU A 151 16.35 -4.03 2.12
C LEU A 151 17.04 -3.66 0.81
N ASP A 152 17.44 -4.63 -0.01
CA ASP A 152 18.08 -4.37 -1.30
C ASP A 152 17.14 -3.65 -2.28
N HIS A 153 15.89 -4.10 -2.40
CA HIS A 153 14.90 -3.44 -3.26
C HIS A 153 14.53 -2.05 -2.73
N LEU A 154 14.39 -1.88 -1.42
CA LEU A 154 14.10 -0.58 -0.83
C LEU A 154 15.25 0.42 -1.02
N ARG A 155 16.51 -0.04 -0.96
CA ARG A 155 17.69 0.79 -1.32
C ARG A 155 17.63 1.22 -2.79
N ARG A 156 17.29 0.31 -3.71
CA ARG A 156 17.11 0.65 -5.13
C ARG A 156 15.98 1.69 -5.33
N ALA A 157 14.85 1.52 -4.64
CA ALA A 157 13.73 2.46 -4.71
C ALA A 157 14.13 3.87 -4.23
N ILE A 158 14.93 3.98 -3.15
CA ILE A 158 15.48 5.27 -2.69
C ILE A 158 16.42 5.87 -3.74
N GLY A 159 17.24 5.04 -4.40
CA GLY A 159 18.11 5.50 -5.48
C GLY A 159 17.34 6.09 -6.67
N LEU A 160 16.16 5.55 -6.99
CA LEU A 160 15.28 6.04 -8.05
C LEU A 160 14.52 7.31 -7.64
N ASN A 161 14.09 7.40 -6.38
CA ASN A 161 13.44 8.61 -5.85
C ASN A 161 13.92 8.91 -4.41
N PRO A 162 14.96 9.74 -4.27
CA PRO A 162 15.52 10.10 -2.96
C PRO A 162 14.57 10.88 -2.04
N ALA A 163 13.56 11.54 -2.60
CA ALA A 163 12.57 12.31 -1.82
C ALA A 163 11.41 11.43 -1.30
N ALA A 164 11.31 10.17 -1.76
CA ALA A 164 10.26 9.27 -1.32
C ALA A 164 10.51 8.79 0.11
N VAL A 165 9.66 9.20 1.06
CA VAL A 165 9.77 8.80 2.46
C VAL A 165 9.30 7.36 2.72
N ALA A 166 8.42 6.82 1.88
CA ALA A 166 7.82 5.49 2.07
C ALA A 166 8.86 4.34 2.08
N PRO A 167 9.83 4.28 1.14
CA PRO A 167 10.93 3.32 1.22
C PRO A 167 11.74 3.37 2.53
N HIS A 168 12.00 4.56 3.07
CA HIS A 168 12.70 4.71 4.37
C HIS A 168 11.88 4.16 5.53
N ILE A 169 10.56 4.37 5.54
CA ILE A 169 9.66 3.80 6.56
C ILE A 169 9.73 2.28 6.55
N GLU A 170 9.67 1.68 5.36
CA GLU A 170 9.70 0.23 5.19
C GLU A 170 11.08 -0.37 5.57
N LYS A 171 12.19 0.32 5.27
CA LYS A 171 13.53 -0.07 5.75
C LYS A 171 13.62 0.01 7.27
N ALA A 172 13.08 1.07 7.88
CA ALA A 172 13.06 1.24 9.32
C ALA A 172 12.28 0.10 10.00
N ALA A 173 11.12 -0.28 9.43
CA ALA A 173 10.32 -1.41 9.90
C ALA A 173 11.06 -2.74 9.75
N ALA A 174 11.74 -2.95 8.63
CA ALA A 174 12.55 -4.13 8.37
C ALA A 174 13.72 -4.28 9.37
N HIS A 175 14.47 -3.20 9.61
CA HIS A 175 15.52 -3.16 10.64
C HIS A 175 14.96 -3.36 12.05
N PHE A 176 13.81 -2.76 12.36
CA PHE A 176 13.15 -2.94 13.65
C PHE A 176 12.77 -4.40 13.91
N ALA A 177 12.23 -5.10 12.90
CA ALA A 177 11.88 -6.52 13.00
C ALA A 177 13.11 -7.42 13.25
N ARG A 178 14.31 -7.00 12.83
CA ARG A 178 15.59 -7.66 13.13
C ARG A 178 16.26 -7.20 14.43
N ASN A 179 15.59 -6.36 15.23
CA ASN A 179 16.16 -5.70 16.42
C ASN A 179 17.38 -4.80 16.12
N GLU A 180 17.54 -4.38 14.87
CA GLU A 180 18.60 -3.47 14.43
C GLU A 180 18.21 -2.01 14.67
N TYR A 181 17.93 -1.67 15.94
CA TYR A 181 17.32 -0.40 16.33
C TYR A 181 18.13 0.84 15.92
N ARG A 182 19.46 0.73 15.83
CA ARG A 182 20.32 1.83 15.35
C ARG A 182 20.08 2.14 13.87
N ASN A 183 19.95 1.10 13.05
CA ASN A 183 19.67 1.25 11.62
C ASN A 183 18.26 1.81 11.42
N ALA A 184 17.27 1.30 12.17
CA ALA A 184 15.91 1.84 12.14
C ALA A 184 15.86 3.33 12.50
N LEU A 185 16.58 3.76 13.55
CA LEU A 185 16.67 5.18 13.91
C LEU A 185 17.39 6.02 12.85
N ALA A 186 18.36 5.48 12.13
CA ALA A 186 19.03 6.18 11.03
C ALA A 186 18.04 6.45 9.88
N GLU A 187 17.22 5.47 9.50
CA GLU A 187 16.20 5.66 8.46
C GLU A 187 15.14 6.69 8.89
N TYR A 188 14.70 6.70 10.16
CA TYR A 188 13.78 7.74 10.64
C TYR A 188 14.41 9.15 10.64
N ARG A 189 15.72 9.27 10.86
CA ARG A 189 16.41 10.56 10.70
C ARG A 189 16.40 11.04 9.27
N GLN A 190 16.63 10.16 8.30
CA GLN A 190 16.53 10.51 6.88
C GLN A 190 15.14 11.04 6.53
N ILE A 191 14.07 10.42 7.05
CA ILE A 191 12.71 10.95 6.84
C ILE A 191 12.55 12.34 7.47
N LEU A 192 13.06 12.56 8.68
CA LEU A 192 12.98 13.85 9.38
C LEU A 192 13.88 14.93 8.78
N GLU A 193 14.92 14.58 8.02
CA GLU A 193 15.71 15.50 7.21
C GLU A 193 14.93 15.97 5.97
N ILE A 194 14.12 15.09 5.37
CA ILE A 194 13.23 15.40 4.23
C ILE A 194 12.00 16.18 4.69
N ASP A 195 11.34 15.70 5.75
CA ASP A 195 10.13 16.29 6.34
C ASP A 195 10.25 16.29 7.87
N PRO A 196 10.69 17.41 8.47
CA PRO A 196 10.81 17.55 9.92
C PRO A 196 9.52 17.41 10.70
N ASN A 197 8.36 17.48 10.04
CA ASN A 197 7.04 17.36 10.66
C ASN A 197 6.36 16.02 10.33
N ASN A 198 7.13 15.02 9.90
CA ASN A 198 6.56 13.73 9.56
C ASN A 198 6.09 12.96 10.81
N VAL A 199 4.77 12.90 11.01
CA VAL A 199 4.13 12.23 12.16
C VAL A 199 4.55 10.75 12.26
N ALA A 200 4.60 10.04 11.12
CA ALA A 200 4.95 8.63 11.10
C ALA A 200 6.41 8.38 11.52
N ALA A 201 7.34 9.26 11.11
CA ALA A 201 8.74 9.17 11.52
C ALA A 201 8.94 9.46 13.01
N HIS A 202 8.24 10.48 13.55
CA HIS A 202 8.24 10.72 14.99
C HIS A 202 7.68 9.53 15.77
N ASN A 203 6.56 8.95 15.34
CA ASN A 203 6.00 7.75 15.95
C ASN A 203 6.98 6.57 15.92
N GLY A 204 7.57 6.31 14.75
CA GLY A 204 8.52 5.23 14.55
C GLY A 204 9.76 5.39 15.43
N ALA A 205 10.40 6.55 15.39
CA ALA A 205 11.56 6.87 16.22
C ALA A 205 11.23 6.80 17.72
N GLY A 206 10.05 7.28 18.13
CA GLY A 206 9.56 7.17 19.50
C GLY A 206 9.43 5.72 19.96
N ARG A 207 8.82 4.86 19.14
CA ARG A 207 8.67 3.42 19.42
C ARG A 207 10.04 2.72 19.53
N VAL A 208 10.98 3.01 18.64
CA VAL A 208 12.33 2.41 18.71
C VAL A 208 13.05 2.84 19.98
N ASN A 209 13.00 4.13 20.32
CA ASN A 209 13.61 4.64 21.55
C ASN A 209 12.92 4.09 22.81
N ALA A 210 11.60 3.85 22.78
CA ALA A 210 10.87 3.24 23.89
C ALA A 210 11.32 1.80 24.16
N VAL A 211 11.65 1.03 23.12
CA VAL A 211 12.26 -0.30 23.28
C VAL A 211 13.65 -0.19 23.91
N LEU A 212 14.49 0.73 23.40
CA LEU A 212 15.83 0.99 23.95
C LEU A 212 15.80 1.51 25.40
N ALA A 213 14.74 2.21 25.79
CA ALA A 213 14.54 2.74 27.14
C ALA A 213 14.38 1.65 28.23
N ARG A 214 14.12 0.41 27.82
CA ARG A 214 14.07 -0.75 28.73
C ARG A 214 15.45 -1.18 29.23
N ALA A 215 16.53 -0.76 28.56
CA ALA A 215 17.89 -1.00 29.03
C ALA A 215 18.14 -0.26 30.36
N ARG A 216 18.95 -0.86 31.25
CA ARG A 216 19.34 -0.21 32.51
C ARG A 216 20.44 0.83 32.28
N GLY A 217 20.54 1.79 33.20
CA GLY A 217 21.60 2.80 33.23
C GLY A 217 21.40 3.98 32.28
N PRO A 218 22.44 4.80 32.07
CA PRO A 218 22.32 6.10 31.39
C PRO A 218 21.82 6.01 29.95
N ARG A 219 22.14 4.93 29.23
CA ARG A 219 21.70 4.73 27.85
C ARG A 219 20.19 4.53 27.74
N GLY A 220 19.58 3.81 28.69
CA GLY A 220 18.13 3.63 28.73
C GLY A 220 17.41 4.91 29.16
N ALA A 221 17.98 5.67 30.10
CA ALA A 221 17.45 6.97 30.48
C ALA A 221 17.43 7.95 29.29
N LEU A 222 18.53 8.06 28.55
CA LEU A 222 18.61 8.90 27.36
C LEU A 222 17.63 8.45 26.26
N ALA A 223 17.49 7.14 26.04
CA ALA A 223 16.51 6.61 25.10
C ALA A 223 15.07 6.95 25.53
N ARG A 224 14.77 6.91 26.83
CA ARG A 224 13.45 7.31 27.37
C ARG A 224 13.15 8.78 27.06
N GLU A 225 14.11 9.67 27.29
CA GLU A 225 13.95 11.10 26.99
C GLU A 225 13.69 11.35 25.50
N ARG A 226 14.44 10.66 24.63
CA ARG A 226 14.23 10.73 23.18
C ARG A 226 12.86 10.20 22.77
N ALA A 227 12.42 9.09 23.36
CA ALA A 227 11.10 8.52 23.09
C ALA A 227 9.98 9.52 23.43
N VAL A 228 10.05 10.11 24.63
CA VAL A 228 9.11 11.14 25.10
C VAL A 228 9.10 12.35 24.15
N ALA A 229 10.28 12.86 23.76
CA ALA A 229 10.38 13.99 22.84
C ALA A 229 9.73 13.72 21.48
N HIS A 230 10.00 12.54 20.88
CA HIS A 230 9.38 12.17 19.61
C HIS A 230 7.86 11.98 19.73
N PHE A 231 7.36 11.35 20.80
CA PHE A 231 5.92 11.18 20.98
C PHE A 231 5.18 12.50 21.24
N ARG A 232 5.77 13.42 22.02
CA ARG A 232 5.20 14.76 22.20
C ARG A 232 5.14 15.51 20.88
N ARG A 233 6.23 15.52 20.11
CA ARG A 233 6.24 16.15 18.78
C ARG A 233 5.21 15.54 17.84
N SER A 234 5.06 14.21 17.85
CA SER A 234 4.01 13.54 17.07
C SER A 234 2.60 13.98 17.47
N LEU A 235 2.33 14.11 18.78
CA LEU A 235 1.02 14.52 19.29
C LEU A 235 0.71 16.00 19.02
N GLU A 236 1.72 16.86 19.00
CA GLU A 236 1.59 18.26 18.55
C GLU A 236 1.16 18.33 17.07
N LEU A 237 1.71 17.44 16.25
CA LEU A 237 1.45 17.40 14.80
C LEU A 237 0.17 16.63 14.44
N GLY A 238 -0.25 15.68 15.30
CA GLY A 238 -1.43 14.85 15.10
C GLY A 238 -2.07 14.46 16.43
N THR A 239 -3.24 15.03 16.73
CA THR A 239 -3.86 14.95 18.07
C THR A 239 -4.65 13.65 18.32
N ASN A 240 -5.10 12.96 17.27
CA ASN A 240 -5.91 11.75 17.39
C ASN A 240 -5.09 10.44 17.37
N GLN A 241 -4.17 10.28 18.32
CA GLN A 241 -3.26 9.13 18.40
C GLN A 241 -3.29 8.48 19.80
N ALA A 242 -4.30 7.65 20.07
CA ALA A 242 -4.51 7.04 21.39
C ALA A 242 -3.33 6.15 21.83
N ASP A 243 -2.78 5.35 20.92
CA ASP A 243 -1.64 4.45 21.22
C ASP A 243 -0.38 5.22 21.63
N ILE A 244 -0.15 6.37 20.99
CA ILE A 244 0.99 7.24 21.29
C ILE A 244 0.81 7.93 22.64
N ARG A 245 -0.40 8.40 22.96
CA ARG A 245 -0.71 8.94 24.30
C ARG A 245 -0.47 7.91 25.40
N LYS A 246 -0.93 6.67 25.19
CA LYS A 246 -0.70 5.56 26.13
C LYS A 246 0.79 5.30 26.30
N SER A 247 1.54 5.17 25.20
CA SER A 247 2.98 4.92 25.22
C SER A 247 3.76 6.04 25.93
N LEU A 248 3.34 7.30 25.73
CA LEU A 248 3.91 8.47 26.39
C LEU A 248 3.66 8.43 27.92
N ALA A 249 2.42 8.19 28.34
CA ALA A 249 2.06 8.11 29.75
C ALA A 249 2.84 7.00 30.49
N GLU A 250 2.99 5.83 29.86
CA GLU A 250 3.80 4.74 30.40
C GLU A 250 5.25 5.19 30.61
N LEU A 251 5.88 5.83 29.63
CA LEU A 251 7.26 6.27 29.72
C LEU A 251 7.48 7.34 30.80
N GLU A 252 6.50 8.22 31.01
CA GLU A 252 6.52 9.29 32.02
C GLU A 252 6.34 8.76 33.44
N MET A 253 5.47 7.76 33.66
CA MET A 253 5.34 7.10 34.96
C MET A 253 6.67 6.49 35.43
N TYR A 254 7.40 5.82 34.54
CA TYR A 254 8.72 5.25 34.86
C TYR A 254 9.84 6.29 34.99
N ARG A 255 9.60 7.55 34.61
CA ARG A 255 10.55 8.66 34.86
C ARG A 255 10.50 9.11 36.33
N TYR A 256 9.39 8.87 37.02
CA TYR A 256 9.16 9.23 38.42
C TYR A 256 8.65 8.03 39.22
N PRO A 257 9.50 7.04 39.56
CA PRO A 257 9.13 5.98 40.47
C PRO A 257 8.93 6.55 41.88
N GLY A 258 7.75 7.15 42.13
CA GLY A 258 7.43 7.80 43.40
C GLY A 258 6.22 8.76 43.39
N VAL A 259 5.69 9.16 42.23
CA VAL A 259 4.47 9.99 42.18
C VAL A 259 3.26 9.07 42.00
N GLN A 260 2.59 8.73 43.10
CA GLN A 260 1.22 8.21 43.03
C GLN A 260 0.39 9.26 42.30
N VAL A 261 -0.24 8.85 41.20
CA VAL A 261 -1.31 9.64 40.58
C VAL A 261 -2.44 9.66 41.60
N VAL A 262 -2.55 10.75 42.36
CA VAL A 262 -3.75 11.04 43.13
C VAL A 262 -4.88 11.07 42.12
N ARG A 263 -5.72 10.06 42.15
CA ARG A 263 -7.01 10.10 41.47
C ARG A 263 -7.83 11.09 42.29
N ASP A 264 -8.19 12.22 41.68
CA ASP A 264 -9.20 13.10 42.25
C ASP A 264 -10.50 12.28 42.36
N GLU A 265 -10.79 11.80 43.57
CA GLU A 265 -12.15 11.41 43.92
C GLU A 265 -12.94 12.70 44.17
N PRO A 266 -14.21 12.80 43.73
CA PRO A 266 -15.02 13.96 44.01
C PRO A 266 -15.38 13.97 45.50
N GLU A 267 -15.10 15.08 46.20
CA GLU A 267 -15.63 15.34 47.53
C GLU A 267 -17.17 15.50 47.44
N ASP A 268 -17.85 14.87 48.40
CA ASP A 268 -19.32 14.82 48.58
C ASP A 268 -20.02 16.19 48.58
#